data_AF-A0A845RP71-F1
#
_entry.id   AF-A0A845RP71-F1
#
_cell.length_a   1.000
_cell.length_b   1.000
_cell.length_c   1.000
_cell.angle_alpha   90.00
_cell.angle_beta   90.00
_cell.angle_gamma   90.00
#
_symmetry.space_group_name_H-M   'P 1'
#
loop_
_entity.id
_entity.type
_entity.pdbx_description
1 polymer ?
#
loop_
_entity_poly.entity_id
_entity_poly.type
_entity_poly.pdbx_seq_one_letter_code
_entity_poly.pdbx_strand_id
1 'polypeptide(L)'
;MGDTIEVSRDIFEPITELVKLGLYSDEKEALKNLVLERAAAKIRHFDSKFDEMKLKYKMNFGAFKRRIEARRGEEVFEEWDDFIIWESYETARAYWNGVERRLKGCSE
;
A
#
# COMPACT_ATOMS: atom_id res chain seq x y z
N MET A 1 17.68 18.85 -5.09
CA MET A 1 18.43 17.78 -5.77
C MET A 1 17.42 16.72 -6.15
N GLY A 2 17.10 16.60 -7.44
CA GLY A 2 16.19 15.56 -7.92
C GLY A 2 17.02 14.33 -8.23
N ASP A 3 17.00 13.35 -7.33
CA ASP A 3 17.66 12.06 -7.57
C ASP A 3 16.95 11.38 -8.73
N THR A 4 17.58 11.45 -9.91
CA THR A 4 17.09 10.79 -11.11
C THR A 4 17.79 9.44 -11.18
N ILE A 5 17.00 8.36 -11.17
CA ILE A 5 17.50 7.00 -11.20
C ILE A 5 17.49 6.55 -12.66
N GLU A 6 18.64 6.13 -13.19
CA GLU A 6 18.70 5.48 -14.51
C GLU A 6 18.14 4.06 -14.41
N VAL A 7 17.07 3.81 -15.16
CA VAL A 7 16.39 2.52 -15.21
C VAL A 7 16.41 2.03 -16.66
N SER A 8 16.70 0.74 -16.87
CA SER A 8 16.77 0.18 -18.23
C SER A 8 15.45 0.36 -18.97
N ARG A 9 15.52 0.82 -20.22
CA ARG A 9 14.36 1.05 -21.08
C ARG A 9 13.54 -0.22 -21.34
N ASP A 10 14.18 -1.39 -21.28
CA ASP A 10 13.51 -2.69 -21.48
C ASP A 10 12.43 -2.95 -20.43
N ILE A 11 12.52 -2.33 -19.25
CA ILE A 11 11.50 -2.46 -18.19
C ILE A 11 10.22 -1.67 -18.56
N PHE A 12 10.36 -0.64 -19.40
CA PHE A 12 9.26 0.22 -19.83
C PHE A 12 8.69 -0.18 -21.19
N GLU A 13 9.29 -1.12 -21.92
CA GLU A 13 8.78 -1.62 -23.21
C GLU A 13 7.26 -1.96 -23.17
N PRO A 14 6.75 -2.68 -22.15
CA PRO A 14 5.31 -2.97 -22.06
C PRO A 14 4.46 -1.69 -21.92
N ILE A 15 5.00 -0.66 -21.28
CA ILE A 15 4.33 0.62 -21.07
C ILE A 15 4.36 1.44 -22.36
N THR A 16 5.50 1.43 -23.07
CA THR A 16 5.66 2.05 -24.39
C THR A 16 4.72 1.42 -25.42
N GLU A 17 4.50 0.11 -25.36
CA GLU A 17 3.52 -0.58 -26.21
C GLU A 17 2.08 -0.15 -25.91
N LEU A 18 1.72 0.02 -24.63
CA LEU A 18 0.39 0.53 -24.24
C LEU A 18 0.13 1.95 -24.74
N VAL A 19 1.16 2.81 -24.78
CA VAL A 19 1.06 4.15 -25.38
C VAL A 19 0.93 4.07 -26.91
N LYS A 20 1.70 3.20 -27.57
CA LYS A 20 1.61 2.98 -29.02
C LYS A 20 0.25 2.42 -29.46
N LEU A 21 -0.42 1.66 -28.61
CA LEU A 21 -1.78 1.15 -28.82
C LEU A 21 -2.86 2.23 -28.62
N GLY A 22 -2.49 3.47 -28.26
CA GLY A 22 -3.41 4.59 -28.10
C GLY A 22 -4.26 4.54 -26.82
N LEU A 23 -3.93 3.65 -25.88
CA LEU A 23 -4.62 3.56 -24.59
C LEU A 23 -4.26 4.71 -23.64
N TYR A 24 -3.11 5.35 -23.87
CA TYR A 24 -2.62 6.48 -23.08
C TYR A 24 -1.95 7.51 -23.98
N SER A 25 -2.15 8.80 -23.67
CA SER A 25 -1.59 9.91 -24.46
C SER A 25 -0.07 10.05 -24.31
N ASP A 26 0.51 9.58 -23.20
CA ASP A 26 1.93 9.70 -22.90
C ASP A 26 2.40 8.56 -21.96
N GLU A 27 3.67 8.17 -22.06
CA GLU A 27 4.29 7.16 -21.19
C GLU A 27 4.23 7.56 -19.71
N LYS A 28 4.32 8.85 -19.42
CA LYS A 28 4.20 9.39 -18.06
C LYS A 28 2.79 9.19 -17.49
N GLU A 29 1.75 9.39 -18.31
CA GLU A 29 0.36 9.16 -17.90
C GLU A 29 0.05 7.66 -17.77
N ALA A 30 0.60 6.82 -18.65
CA ALA A 30 0.50 5.37 -18.53
C ALA A 30 1.15 4.86 -17.23
N LEU A 31 2.37 5.33 -16.92
CA LEU A 31 3.07 5.02 -15.66
C LEU A 31 2.30 5.50 -14.45
N LYS A 32 1.80 6.73 -14.47
CA LYS A 32 1.02 7.32 -13.37
C LYS A 32 -0.24 6.50 -13.09
N ASN A 33 -1.00 6.15 -14.13
CA ASN A 33 -2.21 5.33 -14.00
C ASN A 33 -1.89 3.91 -13.52
N LEU A 34 -0.83 3.29 -14.05
CA LEU A 34 -0.39 1.95 -13.61
C LEU A 34 -0.03 1.95 -12.12
N VAL A 35 0.72 2.95 -11.66
CA VAL A 35 1.09 3.07 -10.24
C VAL A 35 -0.14 3.37 -9.38
N LEU A 36 -1.09 4.18 -9.85
CA LEU A 36 -2.36 4.44 -9.16
C LEU A 36 -3.21 3.17 -9.03
N GLU A 37 -3.37 2.40 -10.11
CA GLU A 37 -4.09 1.13 -10.08
C GLU A 37 -3.43 0.12 -9.15
N ARG A 38 -2.10 0.04 -9.19
CA ARG A 38 -1.30 -0.81 -8.30
C ARG A 38 -1.47 -0.39 -6.84
N ALA A 39 -1.43 0.91 -6.56
CA ALA A 39 -1.65 1.47 -5.22
C ALA A 39 -3.06 1.16 -4.72
N ALA A 40 -4.09 1.36 -5.55
CA ALA A 40 -5.47 1.05 -5.22
C ALA A 40 -5.68 -0.45 -4.96
N ALA A 41 -5.08 -1.32 -5.78
CA ALA A 41 -5.11 -2.76 -5.56
C ALA A 41 -4.43 -3.16 -4.24
N LYS A 42 -3.30 -2.54 -3.89
CA LYS A 42 -2.62 -2.74 -2.61
C LYS A 42 -3.47 -2.26 -1.44
N ILE A 43 -4.07 -1.08 -1.53
CA ILE A 43 -4.99 -0.55 -0.50
C ILE A 43 -6.15 -1.51 -0.27
N ARG A 44 -6.82 -1.97 -1.34
CA ARG A 44 -7.90 -2.97 -1.23
C ARG A 44 -7.45 -4.27 -0.59
N HIS A 45 -6.24 -4.73 -0.91
CA HIS A 45 -5.68 -5.93 -0.30
C HIS A 45 -5.47 -5.76 1.22
N PHE A 46 -4.90 -4.63 1.65
CA PHE A 46 -4.72 -4.33 3.07
C PHE A 46 -6.05 -4.11 3.79
N ASP A 47 -7.04 -3.46 3.14
CA ASP A 47 -8.39 -3.30 3.68
C ASP A 47 -9.04 -4.66 3.94
N SER A 48 -8.96 -5.61 3.00
CA SER A 48 -9.42 -6.98 3.20
C SER A 48 -8.73 -7.66 4.38
N LYS A 49 -7.41 -7.45 4.54
CA LYS A 49 -6.66 -8.01 5.67
C LYS A 49 -7.06 -7.40 7.01
N PHE A 50 -7.39 -6.11 7.05
CA PHE A 50 -7.94 -5.51 8.26
C PHE A 50 -9.30 -6.08 8.62
N ASP A 51 -10.15 -6.36 7.65
CA ASP A 51 -11.46 -6.95 7.92
C ASP A 51 -11.33 -8.39 8.41
N GLU A 52 -10.42 -9.19 7.85
CA GLU A 52 -10.05 -10.52 8.39
C GLU A 52 -9.59 -10.43 9.86
N MET A 53 -8.69 -9.50 10.18
CA MET A 53 -8.17 -9.34 11.55
C MET A 53 -9.23 -8.80 12.52
N LYS A 54 -10.08 -7.86 12.09
CA LYS A 54 -11.23 -7.40 12.87
C LYS A 54 -12.22 -8.52 13.13
N LEU A 55 -12.43 -9.43 12.18
CA LEU A 55 -13.29 -10.61 12.38
C LEU A 55 -12.64 -11.62 13.34
N LYS A 56 -11.33 -11.89 13.20
CA LYS A 56 -10.58 -12.80 14.08
C LYS A 56 -10.62 -12.34 15.54
N TYR A 57 -10.36 -11.05 15.78
CA TYR A 57 -10.24 -10.50 17.13
C TYR A 57 -11.48 -9.78 17.64
N LYS A 58 -12.49 -9.55 16.80
CA LYS A 58 -13.73 -8.79 17.09
C LYS A 58 -13.47 -7.42 17.71
N MET A 59 -12.34 -6.80 17.39
CA MET A 59 -11.91 -5.52 17.92
C MET A 59 -11.15 -4.72 16.86
N ASN A 60 -11.05 -3.41 17.08
CA ASN A 60 -10.23 -2.54 16.22
C ASN A 60 -8.75 -2.60 16.65
N PHE A 61 -7.85 -2.20 15.75
CA PHE A 61 -6.41 -2.21 15.99
C PHE A 61 -6.03 -1.48 17.28
N GLY A 62 -6.61 -0.31 17.55
CA GLY A 62 -6.33 0.46 18.77
C GLY A 62 -6.79 -0.23 20.07
N ALA A 63 -7.81 -1.08 20.02
CA ALA A 63 -8.22 -1.92 21.14
C ALA A 63 -7.32 -3.15 21.28
N PHE A 64 -6.91 -3.74 20.15
CA PHE A 64 -5.95 -4.85 20.13
C PHE A 64 -4.59 -4.42 20.69
N LYS A 65 -4.06 -3.27 20.26
CA LYS A 65 -2.83 -2.66 20.78
C LYS A 65 -2.87 -2.46 22.29
N ARG A 66 -3.95 -1.85 22.81
CA ARG A 66 -4.14 -1.65 24.25
C ARG A 66 -4.21 -2.96 25.03
N ARG A 67 -4.78 -4.02 24.44
CA ARG A 67 -4.83 -5.36 25.06
C ARG A 67 -3.44 -5.97 25.16
N ILE A 68 -2.63 -5.87 24.11
CA ILE A 68 -1.24 -6.35 24.09
C ILE A 68 -0.38 -5.57 25.10
N GLU A 69 -0.46 -4.24 25.09
CA GLU A 69 0.29 -3.37 26.01
C GLU A 69 -0.12 -3.53 27.49
N ALA A 70 -1.41 -3.78 27.75
CA ALA A 70 -1.92 -4.00 29.11
C ALA A 70 -1.65 -5.41 29.64
N ARG A 71 -1.30 -6.38 28.79
CA ARG A 71 -1.06 -7.77 29.20
C ARG A 71 0.32 -7.86 29.87
N ARG A 72 0.35 -7.71 31.21
CA ARG A 72 1.51 -8.06 32.04
C ARG A 72 1.48 -9.54 32.40
N GLY A 73 2.24 -10.37 31.69
CA GLY A 73 2.62 -11.70 32.19
C GLY A 73 2.66 -12.84 31.18
N GLU A 74 1.70 -12.93 30.25
CA GLU A 74 1.66 -13.97 29.22
C GLU A 74 1.92 -13.38 27.83
N GLU A 75 3.11 -13.61 27.30
CA GLU A 75 3.39 -13.32 25.89
C GLU A 75 2.79 -14.42 25.03
N VAL A 76 1.66 -14.11 24.38
CA VAL A 76 1.09 -14.98 23.35
C VAL A 76 1.77 -14.62 22.04
N PHE A 77 2.81 -15.37 21.66
CA PHE A 77 3.61 -15.11 20.46
C PHE A 77 2.74 -14.96 19.20
N GLU A 78 1.68 -15.76 19.06
CA GLU A 78 0.75 -15.65 17.93
C GLU A 78 0.00 -14.31 17.90
N GLU A 79 -0.41 -13.76 19.05
CA GLU A 79 -1.05 -12.45 19.10
C GLU A 79 -0.04 -11.30 18.87
N TRP A 80 1.23 -11.50 19.25
CA TRP A 80 2.31 -10.55 18.96
C TRP A 80 2.69 -10.54 17.48
N ASP A 81 2.77 -11.70 16.83
CA ASP A 81 2.98 -11.79 15.38
C ASP A 81 1.84 -11.12 14.62
N ASP A 82 0.60 -11.42 15.00
CA ASP A 82 -0.57 -10.79 14.39
C ASP A 82 -0.61 -9.27 14.65
N PHE A 83 -0.12 -8.79 15.80
CA PHE A 83 0.03 -7.37 16.09
C PHE A 83 1.03 -6.69 15.16
N ILE A 84 2.22 -7.28 15.01
CA ILE A 84 3.28 -6.75 14.13
C ILE A 84 2.79 -6.73 12.67
N ILE A 85 2.12 -7.79 12.24
CA ILE A 85 1.55 -7.87 10.89
C ILE A 85 0.48 -6.79 10.70
N TRP A 86 -0.43 -6.60 11.66
CA TRP A 86 -1.47 -5.59 11.59
C TRP A 86 -0.87 -4.17 11.51
N GLU A 87 0.09 -3.85 12.36
CA GLU A 87 0.78 -2.56 12.37
C GLU A 87 1.50 -2.29 11.03
N SER A 88 2.12 -3.33 10.46
CA SER A 88 2.77 -3.24 9.15
C SER A 88 1.77 -2.91 8.03
N TYR A 89 0.56 -3.48 8.09
CA TYR A 89 -0.50 -3.17 7.13
C TYR A 89 -1.02 -1.74 7.28
N GLU A 90 -1.13 -1.20 8.50
CA GLU A 90 -1.55 0.19 8.71
C GLU A 90 -0.53 1.17 8.13
N THR A 91 0.75 0.91 8.39
CA THR A 91 1.85 1.70 7.83
C THR A 91 1.89 1.61 6.31
N ALA A 92 1.77 0.41 5.75
CA ALA A 92 1.75 0.19 4.30
C ALA A 92 0.57 0.90 3.65
N ARG A 93 -0.64 0.81 4.22
CA ARG A 93 -1.82 1.52 3.72
C ARG A 93 -1.63 3.03 3.77
N ALA A 94 -1.08 3.57 4.86
CA ALA A 94 -0.79 4.99 4.98
C ALA A 94 0.20 5.46 3.91
N TYR A 95 1.24 4.66 3.64
CA TYR A 95 2.20 4.91 2.56
C TYR A 95 1.52 4.95 1.19
N TRP A 96 0.73 3.93 0.83
CA TRP A 96 0.05 3.86 -0.47
C TRP A 96 -1.00 4.97 -0.64
N ASN A 97 -1.71 5.35 0.42
CA ASN A 97 -2.57 6.53 0.40
C ASN A 97 -1.78 7.82 0.17
N GLY A 98 -0.59 7.95 0.75
CA GLY A 98 0.31 9.07 0.49
C GLY A 98 0.87 9.08 -0.94
N VAL A 99 1.14 7.91 -1.52
CA VAL A 99 1.52 7.77 -2.94
C VAL A 99 0.35 8.17 -3.84
N GLU A 100 -0.85 7.66 -3.56
CA GLU A 100 -2.06 8.01 -4.33
C GLU A 100 -2.33 9.51 -4.29
N ARG A 101 -2.20 10.15 -3.11
CA ARG A 101 -2.37 11.59 -2.95
C ARG A 101 -1.32 12.39 -3.73
N ARG A 102 -0.05 11.97 -3.70
CA ARG A 102 1.03 12.64 -4.46
C ARG A 102 0.85 12.50 -5.97
N LEU A 103 0.34 11.38 -6.42
CA LEU A 103 0.08 11.16 -7.85
C LEU A 103 -1.19 11.88 -8.31
N LYS A 104 -2.25 11.93 -7.49
CA LYS A 104 -3.45 12.72 -7.80
C LYS A 104 -3.21 14.24 -7.67
N GLY A 105 -2.31 14.64 -6.78
CA GLY A 105 -1.92 16.02 -6.51
C GLY A 105 -0.57 16.40 -7.12
N CYS A 106 -0.56 16.63 -8.43
CA CYS A 106 0.34 17.57 -9.09
C CYS A 106 -0.40 18.11 -10.32
N SER A 107 -1.36 18.98 -10.03
CA SER A 107 -2.09 19.83 -10.96
C SER A 107 -2.38 21.13 -10.23
N GLU A 108 -1.30 21.79 -9.80
CA GLU A 108 -1.26 23.23 -9.50
C GLU A 108 0.01 23.80 -10.14
#